data_AF-A0A852J167-F1
#
_entry.id   AF-A0A852J167-F1
#
_cell.length_a   1.000
_cell.length_b   1.000
_cell.length_c   1.000
_cell.angle_alpha   90.00
_cell.angle_beta   90.00
_cell.angle_gamma   90.00
#
_symmetry.space_group_name_H-M   'P 1'
#
loop_
_entity.id
_entity.type
_entity.pdbx_description
1 polymer ?
#
loop_
_entity_poly.entity_id
_entity_poly.type
_entity_poly.pdbx_seq_one_letter_code
_entity_poly.pdbx_strand_id
1 'polypeptide(L)'
;MASSLTCAGIIWAFLSFLCAAASCVGFFMPYWLLGSQLEKSVSFGTFRRCSYPVRDESRQTTVMVEQCGRYASFQAIPSAEWRICTVVTGLGCGLLLLVALTALMGCCVSELISRTVGRVAGGIQFLGG
;
A
#
# COMPACT_ATOMS: atom_id res chain seq x y z
N MET A 1 -1.93 -4.03 -33.14
CA MET A 1 -1.53 -4.52 -31.81
C MET A 1 -2.28 -5.82 -31.58
N ALA A 2 -1.70 -6.97 -31.92
CA ALA A 2 -2.32 -8.27 -31.68
C ALA A 2 -1.78 -8.78 -30.34
N SER A 3 -2.63 -8.84 -29.32
CA SER A 3 -2.29 -9.42 -28.03
C SER A 3 -2.36 -10.94 -28.12
N SER A 4 -1.35 -11.65 -27.60
CA SER A 4 -1.38 -13.11 -27.47
C SER A 4 -2.17 -13.59 -26.24
N LEU A 5 -2.68 -12.66 -25.40
CA LEU A 5 -3.42 -13.02 -24.19
C LEU A 5 -4.84 -13.48 -24.51
N THR A 6 -5.28 -14.52 -23.81
CA THR A 6 -6.68 -14.94 -23.78
C THR A 6 -7.55 -13.86 -23.10
N CYS A 7 -8.87 -13.90 -23.31
CA CYS A 7 -9.81 -13.02 -22.60
C CYS A 7 -9.63 -13.10 -21.07
N ALA A 8 -9.40 -14.31 -20.53
CA ALA A 8 -9.10 -14.51 -19.12
C ALA A 8 -7.80 -13.81 -18.69
N GLY A 9 -6.76 -13.82 -19.54
CA GLY A 9 -5.51 -13.10 -19.28
C GLY A 9 -5.69 -11.59 -19.25
N ILE A 10 -6.53 -11.04 -20.13
CA ILE A 10 -6.87 -9.61 -20.15
C ILE A 10 -7.61 -9.23 -18.86
N ILE A 11 -8.64 -9.99 -18.48
CA ILE A 11 -9.39 -9.77 -17.24
C ILE A 11 -8.45 -9.84 -16.03
N TRP A 12 -7.58 -10.85 -15.98
CA TRP A 12 -6.59 -10.99 -14.93
C TRP A 12 -5.66 -9.77 -14.85
N ALA A 13 -5.13 -9.28 -15.98
CA ALA A 13 -4.27 -8.09 -16.00
C ALA A 13 -4.98 -6.83 -15.44
N PHE A 14 -6.24 -6.61 -15.83
CA PHE A 14 -7.05 -5.51 -15.30
C PHE A 14 -7.31 -5.66 -13.80
N LEU A 15 -7.68 -6.85 -13.34
CA LEU A 15 -7.90 -7.11 -11.92
C LEU A 15 -6.62 -6.94 -11.11
N SER A 16 -5.48 -7.47 -11.57
CA SER A 16 -4.18 -7.27 -10.92
C SER A 16 -3.82 -5.79 -10.80
N PHE A 17 -4.10 -4.98 -11.84
CA PHE A 17 -3.90 -3.54 -11.78
C PHE A 17 -4.81 -2.84 -10.76
N LEU A 18 -6.11 -3.15 -10.76
CA LEU A 18 -7.05 -2.58 -9.79
C LEU A 18 -6.68 -2.97 -8.35
N CYS A 19 -6.30 -4.23 -8.12
CA CYS A 19 -5.82 -4.70 -6.83
C CYS A 19 -4.54 -3.96 -6.41
N ALA A 20 -3.54 -3.85 -7.29
CA ALA A 20 -2.30 -3.13 -6.99
C ALA A 20 -2.58 -1.65 -6.66
N ALA A 21 -3.45 -0.98 -7.42
CA ALA A 21 -3.85 0.40 -7.17
C ALA A 21 -4.57 0.54 -5.82
N ALA A 22 -5.55 -0.32 -5.53
CA ALA A 22 -6.29 -0.30 -4.27
C ALA A 22 -5.37 -0.56 -3.06
N SER A 23 -4.46 -1.53 -3.16
CA SER A 23 -3.47 -1.83 -2.11
C SER A 23 -2.54 -0.64 -1.88
N CYS A 24 -2.05 0.02 -2.93
CA CYS A 24 -1.22 1.21 -2.80
C CYS A 24 -1.99 2.37 -2.15
N VAL A 25 -3.24 2.61 -2.57
CA VAL A 25 -4.08 3.64 -1.96
C VAL A 25 -4.30 3.34 -0.47
N GLY A 26 -4.60 2.07 -0.13
CA GLY A 26 -4.71 1.62 1.26
C GLY A 26 -3.43 1.87 2.05
N PHE A 27 -2.26 1.54 1.50
CA PHE A 27 -0.96 1.79 2.14
C PHE A 27 -0.70 3.27 2.43
N PHE A 28 -1.07 4.17 1.52
CA PHE A 28 -0.87 5.62 1.68
C PHE A 28 -1.96 6.31 2.50
N MET A 29 -3.15 5.72 2.66
CA MET A 29 -4.24 6.31 3.42
C MET A 29 -4.04 6.17 4.94
N PRO A 30 -4.36 7.23 5.72
CA PRO A 30 -4.25 7.20 7.19
C PRO A 30 -5.47 6.58 7.88
N TYR A 31 -6.38 5.91 7.15
CA TYR A 31 -7.67 5.45 7.67
C TYR A 31 -7.68 3.96 8.04
N TRP A 32 -6.57 3.43 8.55
CA TRP A 32 -6.52 2.05 9.04
C TRP A 32 -7.16 1.92 10.41
N LEU A 33 -6.91 2.91 11.27
CA LEU A 33 -7.45 2.98 12.61
C LEU A 33 -7.96 4.41 12.86
N LEU A 34 -9.25 4.52 13.14
CA LEU A 34 -9.91 5.77 13.47
C LEU A 34 -10.25 5.78 14.96
N GLY A 35 -10.16 6.95 15.58
CA GLY A 35 -10.54 7.12 16.98
C GLY A 35 -10.72 8.59 17.35
N SER A 36 -10.87 8.84 18.64
CA SER A 36 -10.89 10.19 19.20
C SER A 36 -10.00 10.28 20.44
N GLN A 37 -9.29 11.41 20.58
CA GLN A 37 -8.41 11.73 21.70
C GLN A 37 -8.47 13.23 21.97
N LEU A 38 -8.50 13.65 23.24
CA LEU A 38 -8.62 15.08 23.62
C LEU A 38 -9.77 15.81 22.86
N GLU A 39 -10.94 15.16 22.71
CA GLU A 39 -12.10 15.67 21.96
C GLU A 39 -11.84 15.94 20.45
N LYS A 40 -10.73 15.45 19.91
CA LYS A 40 -10.37 15.55 18.49
C LYS A 40 -10.40 14.19 17.82
N SER A 41 -10.80 14.15 16.55
CA SER A 41 -10.71 12.94 15.73
C SER A 41 -9.25 12.66 15.36
N VAL A 42 -8.84 11.41 15.52
CA VAL A 42 -7.49 10.94 15.21
C VAL A 42 -7.57 9.79 14.22
N SER A 43 -6.64 9.76 13.26
CA SER A 43 -6.55 8.64 12.32
C SER A 43 -5.10 8.23 12.10
N PHE A 44 -4.88 6.91 12.08
CA PHE A 44 -3.57 6.30 11.94
C PHE A 44 -3.58 5.28 10.82
N GLY A 45 -2.53 5.32 10.01
CA GLY A 45 -2.15 4.28 9.07
C GLY A 45 -0.69 3.89 9.27
N THR A 46 -0.23 2.95 8.45
CA THR A 46 1.15 2.44 8.43
C THR A 46 2.14 3.53 8.01
N PHE A 47 1.79 4.33 7.01
CA PHE A 47 2.68 5.36 6.44
C PHE A 47 2.35 6.79 6.88
N ARG A 48 1.06 7.11 7.06
CA ARG A 48 0.57 8.44 7.43
C ARG A 48 -0.28 8.40 8.69
N ARG A 49 -0.34 9.54 9.36
CA ARG A 49 -1.24 9.81 10.49
C ARG A 49 -1.83 11.22 10.36
N CYS A 50 -3.00 11.42 10.96
CA CYS A 50 -3.64 12.72 11.10
C CYS A 50 -4.03 12.96 12.55
N SER A 51 -3.89 14.20 13.00
CA SER A 51 -4.26 14.62 14.37
C SER A 51 -3.52 13.81 15.43
N TYR A 52 -2.29 14.20 15.76
CA TYR A 52 -1.42 13.44 16.66
C TYR A 52 -0.98 14.27 17.88
N PRO A 53 -0.84 13.64 19.06
CA PRO A 53 -0.37 14.32 20.25
C PRO A 53 1.11 14.63 20.14
N VAL A 54 1.50 15.85 20.51
CA VAL A 54 2.89 16.27 20.68
C VAL A 54 3.04 16.85 22.08
N ARG A 55 4.14 16.48 22.75
CA ARG A 55 4.47 17.02 24.07
C ARG A 55 5.13 18.38 23.87
N ASP A 56 4.49 19.44 24.36
CA ASP A 56 5.05 20.78 24.36
C ASP A 56 5.95 20.94 25.60
N GLU A 57 7.26 20.96 25.39
CA GLU A 57 8.27 21.09 26.45
C GLU A 57 8.13 22.43 27.20
N SER A 58 7.66 23.48 26.51
CA SER A 58 7.55 24.83 27.08
C SER A 58 6.39 24.97 28.07
N ARG A 59 5.28 24.27 27.80
CA ARG A 59 4.06 24.32 28.62
C ARG A 59 3.88 23.08 29.50
N GLN A 60 4.74 22.06 29.37
CA GLN A 60 4.62 20.76 30.02
C GLN A 60 3.27 20.08 29.78
N THR A 61 2.59 20.40 28.67
CA THR A 61 1.28 19.85 28.31
C THR A 61 1.34 19.12 26.97
N THR A 62 0.47 18.13 26.80
CA THR A 62 0.28 17.45 25.51
C THR A 62 -0.73 18.23 24.70
N VAL A 63 -0.32 18.70 23.52
CA VAL A 63 -1.19 19.44 22.59
C VAL A 63 -1.48 18.54 21.38
N MET A 64 -2.72 18.57 20.90
CA MET A 64 -3.10 17.85 19.69
C MET A 64 -2.73 18.69 18.46
N VAL A 65 -1.90 18.13 17.58
CA VAL A 65 -1.55 18.78 16.31
C VAL A 65 -2.47 18.26 15.22
N GLU A 66 -3.44 19.07 14.80
CA GLU A 66 -4.42 18.78 13.74
C GLU A 66 -3.82 18.88 12.34
N GLN A 67 -2.81 18.04 12.07
CA GLN A 67 -2.17 17.95 10.77
C GLN A 67 -2.07 16.51 10.31
N CYS A 68 -2.20 16.31 9.00
CA CYS A 68 -1.91 15.05 8.34
C CYS A 68 -0.48 15.05 7.82
N GLY A 69 0.28 14.02 8.17
CA GLY A 69 1.68 13.92 7.78
C GLY A 69 2.18 12.49 7.76
N ARG A 70 3.34 12.31 7.10
CA ARG A 70 4.12 11.07 7.21
C ARG A 70 4.83 11.05 8.57
N TYR A 71 5.08 9.85 9.08
CA TYR A 71 6.02 9.71 10.20
C TYR A 71 7.39 10.31 9.85
N ALA A 72 7.95 11.13 10.74
CA ALA A 72 9.22 11.82 10.51
C ALA A 72 10.40 10.86 10.31
N SER A 73 10.35 9.71 10.98
CA SER A 73 11.31 8.61 10.85
C SER A 73 10.60 7.27 11.06
N PHE A 74 11.24 6.17 10.67
CA PHE A 74 10.71 4.81 10.91
C PHE A 74 10.52 4.51 12.40
N GLN A 75 11.37 5.11 13.26
CA GLN A 75 11.25 4.97 14.71
C GLN A 75 10.10 5.78 15.30
N ALA A 76 9.56 6.77 14.58
CA ALA A 76 8.40 7.54 15.01
C ALA A 76 7.07 6.77 14.84
N ILE A 77 7.09 5.60 14.18
CA ILE A 77 5.95 4.68 14.10
C ILE A 77 5.73 4.06 15.50
N PRO A 78 4.50 4.06 16.03
CA PRO A 78 4.21 3.92 17.46
C PRO A 78 4.58 2.55 18.07
N SER A 79 4.53 1.46 17.30
CA SER A 79 4.89 0.12 17.80
C SER A 79 5.65 -0.70 16.76
N ALA A 80 6.27 -1.81 17.19
CA ALA A 80 6.99 -2.71 16.31
C ALA A 80 6.04 -3.39 15.31
N GLU A 81 4.82 -3.67 15.72
CA GLU A 81 3.77 -4.27 14.91
C GLU A 81 3.39 -3.36 13.74
N TRP A 82 3.23 -2.05 13.98
CA TRP A 82 2.99 -1.07 12.92
C TRP A 82 4.19 -0.90 12.00
N ARG A 83 5.41 -1.01 12.53
CA ARG A 83 6.65 -0.98 11.72
C ARG A 83 6.73 -2.20 10.79
N ILE A 84 6.48 -3.40 11.31
CA ILE A 84 6.42 -4.63 10.52
C ILE A 84 5.32 -4.52 9.47
N CYS A 85 4.12 -4.06 9.86
CA CYS A 85 3.00 -3.85 8.95
C CYS A 85 3.37 -2.90 7.80
N THR A 86 4.06 -1.78 8.10
CA THR A 86 4.54 -0.85 7.07
C THR A 86 5.48 -1.52 6.08
N VAL A 87 6.43 -2.34 6.55
CA VAL A 87 7.37 -3.05 5.68
C VAL A 87 6.65 -4.11 4.85
N VAL A 88 5.85 -4.96 5.47
CA VAL A 88 5.16 -6.07 4.80
C VAL A 88 4.15 -5.55 3.77
N THR A 89 3.29 -4.60 4.14
CA THR A 89 2.30 -4.03 3.20
C THR A 89 3.00 -3.24 2.09
N GLY A 90 4.07 -2.51 2.39
CA GLY A 90 4.85 -1.80 1.37
C GLY A 90 5.52 -2.74 0.37
N LEU A 91 6.13 -3.83 0.84
CA LEU A 91 6.71 -4.87 -0.02
C LEU A 91 5.63 -5.55 -0.87
N GLY A 92 4.49 -5.89 -0.26
CA GLY A 92 3.34 -6.46 -0.97
C GLY A 92 2.85 -5.54 -2.10
N CYS A 93 2.68 -4.25 -1.83
CA CYS A 93 2.33 -3.25 -2.86
C CYS A 93 3.36 -3.23 -4.00
N GLY A 94 4.65 -3.26 -3.69
CA GLY A 94 5.71 -3.29 -4.70
C GLY A 94 5.66 -4.54 -5.59
N LEU A 95 5.45 -5.71 -4.99
CA LEU A 95 5.31 -6.98 -5.71
C LEU A 95 4.05 -7.00 -6.59
N LEU A 96 2.92 -6.52 -6.08
CA LEU A 96 1.67 -6.43 -6.84
C LEU A 96 1.79 -5.44 -8.01
N LEU A 97 2.44 -4.28 -7.81
CA LEU A 97 2.72 -3.34 -8.89
C LEU A 97 3.61 -3.96 -9.97
N LEU A 98 4.66 -4.69 -9.59
CA LEU A 98 5.53 -5.40 -10.54
C LEU A 98 4.71 -6.35 -11.43
N VAL A 99 3.82 -7.15 -10.82
CA VAL A 99 2.97 -8.09 -11.57
C VAL A 99 1.95 -7.35 -12.43
N ALA A 100 1.26 -6.35 -11.88
CA ALA A 100 0.26 -5.57 -12.62
C ALA A 100 0.84 -4.87 -13.85
N LEU A 101 1.99 -4.21 -13.71
CA LEU A 101 2.66 -3.54 -14.83
C LEU A 101 3.14 -4.55 -15.87
N THR A 102 3.69 -5.69 -15.44
CA THR A 102 4.10 -6.77 -16.37
C THR A 102 2.88 -7.34 -17.11
N ALA A 103 1.76 -7.51 -16.42
CA ALA A 103 0.51 -7.98 -17.00
C ALA A 103 -0.06 -7.01 -18.05
N LEU A 104 -0.06 -5.71 -17.75
CA LEU A 104 -0.48 -4.67 -18.68
C LEU A 104 0.43 -4.60 -19.92
N MET A 105 1.74 -4.73 -19.75
CA MET A 105 2.68 -4.82 -20.87
C MET A 105 2.37 -6.04 -21.75
N GLY A 106 1.96 -7.16 -21.16
CA GLY A 106 1.52 -8.34 -21.91
C GLY A 106 0.27 -8.13 -22.76
N CYS A 107 -0.58 -7.16 -22.42
CA CYS A 107 -1.71 -6.76 -23.26
C CYS A 107 -1.27 -6.02 -24.54
N CYS A 108 -0.11 -5.36 -24.52
CA CYS A 108 0.40 -4.54 -25.62
C CYS A 108 1.50 -5.25 -26.43
N VAL A 109 2.25 -6.16 -25.80
CA VAL A 109 3.39 -6.87 -26.37
C VAL A 109 3.05 -8.36 -26.49
N SER A 110 2.98 -8.86 -27.71
CA SER A 110 2.75 -10.28 -28.01
C SER A 110 3.89 -11.16 -27.46
N GLU A 111 3.54 -12.39 -27.05
CA GLU A 111 4.46 -13.39 -26.48
C GLU A 111 5.23 -12.99 -25.21
N LEU A 112 4.90 -11.86 -24.57
CA LEU A 112 5.55 -11.44 -23.31
C LEU A 112 5.21 -12.39 -22.14
N ILE A 113 3.94 -12.81 -22.05
CA ILE A 113 3.46 -13.68 -20.97
C ILE A 113 3.45 -15.12 -21.47
N SER A 114 4.52 -15.84 -21.17
CA SER A 114 4.57 -17.29 -21.33
C SER A 114 3.93 -18.02 -20.13
N ARG A 115 3.71 -19.33 -20.25
CA ARG A 115 3.23 -20.16 -19.13
C ARG A 115 4.11 -20.06 -17.88
N THR A 116 5.43 -19.94 -18.06
CA THR A 116 6.37 -19.80 -16.95
C THR A 116 6.23 -18.46 -16.26
N VAL A 117 6.15 -17.37 -17.03
CA VAL A 117 5.93 -16.01 -16.50
C VAL A 117 4.61 -15.94 -15.75
N GLY A 118 3.54 -16.51 -16.29
CA GLY A 118 2.23 -16.56 -15.62
C GLY A 118 2.28 -17.29 -14.26
N ARG A 119 3.01 -18.40 -14.16
CA ARG A 119 3.19 -19.12 -12.89
C ARG A 119 4.00 -18.32 -11.87
N VAL A 120 5.09 -17.68 -12.31
CA VAL A 120 5.92 -16.82 -11.45
C VAL A 120 5.10 -15.62 -10.96
N ALA A 121 4.36 -14.96 -11.85
CA ALA A 121 3.48 -13.85 -11.51
C ALA A 121 2.37 -14.27 -10.54
N GLY A 122 1.82 -15.47 -10.68
CA GLY A 122 0.89 -16.06 -9.71
C GLY A 122 1.52 -16.23 -8.33
N GLY A 123 2.74 -16.79 -8.27
CA GLY A 123 3.49 -16.93 -7.01
C GLY A 123 3.82 -15.58 -6.36
N ILE A 124 4.20 -14.58 -7.15
CA ILE A 124 4.46 -13.23 -6.64
C ILE A 124 3.17 -12.58 -6.08
N GLN A 125 2.04 -12.72 -6.76
CA GLN A 125 0.76 -12.23 -6.22
C GLN A 125 0.36 -12.94 -4.94
N PHE A 126 0.60 -14.26 -4.83
CA PHE A 126 0.31 -15.00 -3.61
C PHE A 126 1.16 -14.56 -2.42
N LEU A 127 2.39 -14.11 -2.66
CA LEU A 127 3.26 -13.58 -1.61
C LEU A 127 2.97 -12.10 -1.29
N GLY A 128 2.54 -11.33 -2.29
CA GLY A 128 2.34 -9.88 -2.16
C GLY A 128 0.93 -9.44 -1.78
N GLY A 129 -0.08 -10.27 -2.03
CA GLY A 129 -1.47 -10.08 -1.61
C GLY A 129 -1.76 -10.82 -0.31
#